data_AF-A0A962R844-F1
#
_entry.id   AF-A0A962R844-F1
#
_cell.length_a   1.000
_cell.length_b   1.000
_cell.length_c   1.000
_cell.angle_alpha   90.00
_cell.angle_beta   90.00
_cell.angle_gamma   90.00
#
_symmetry.space_group_name_H-M   'P 1'
#
loop_
_entity.id
_entity.type
_entity.pdbx_description
1 polymer ?
#
loop_
_entity_poly.entity_id
_entity_poly.type
_entity_poly.pdbx_seq_one_letter_code
_entity_poly.pdbx_strand_id
1 'polypeptide(L)' 'MNDMTTADDGFVIGGKTYHSRLLVGSGKYKDLEETRLATEAAGAEIITVAIRRTNIGQ' A
#
# COMPACT_ATOMS: atom_id res chain seq x y z
N MET A 1 7.25 -35.30 -10.70
CA MET A 1 6.26 -34.34 -11.23
C MET A 1 6.20 -33.22 -10.21
N ASN A 2 7.00 -32.16 -10.36
CA ASN A 2 6.95 -31.04 -9.43
C ASN A 2 5.67 -30.26 -9.74
N ASP A 3 4.77 -30.22 -8.76
CA ASP A 3 3.57 -29.42 -8.81
C ASP A 3 4.00 -27.95 -8.98
N MET A 4 3.74 -27.42 -10.17
CA MET A 4 4.13 -26.07 -10.58
C MET A 4 2.90 -25.17 -10.57
N THR A 5 2.04 -25.33 -9.56
CA THR A 5 1.21 -24.21 -9.12
C THR A 5 2.08 -23.40 -8.16
N THR A 6 2.66 -22.30 -8.64
CA THR A 6 3.04 -21.22 -7.73
C THR A 6 1.76 -20.75 -7.06
N ALA A 7 1.39 -21.40 -5.94
CA ALA A 7 0.41 -20.85 -5.03
C ALA A 7 0.87 -19.42 -4.77
N ASP A 8 -0.03 -18.45 -4.96
CA ASP A 8 0.27 -17.06 -4.67
C ASP A 8 0.57 -16.97 -3.17
N ASP A 9 1.86 -17.08 -2.83
CA ASP A 9 2.36 -17.02 -1.47
C ASP A 9 2.12 -15.59 -0.99
N GLY A 10 0.92 -15.38 -0.46
CA GLY A 10 0.45 -14.09 0.00
C GLY A 10 1.44 -13.49 1.00
N PHE A 11 1.59 -12.18 0.96
CA PHE A 11 2.42 -11.45 1.89
C PHE A 11 1.65 -11.24 3.20
N VAL A 12 2.09 -11.86 4.30
CA VAL A 12 1.40 -11.79 5.59
C VAL A 12 2.08 -10.79 6.52
N ILE A 13 1.36 -9.75 6.94
CA ILE A 13 1.79 -8.80 7.99
C ILE A 13 0.73 -8.78 9.10
N GLY A 14 1.15 -9.08 10.34
CA GLY A 14 0.25 -9.02 11.50
C GLY A 14 -0.96 -9.95 11.40
N GLY A 15 -0.84 -11.07 10.69
CA GLY A 15 -1.93 -12.04 10.46
C GLY A 15 -2.89 -11.68 9.33
N LYS A 16 -2.69 -10.55 8.63
CA LYS A 16 -3.43 -10.19 7.42
C LYS A 16 -2.62 -10.55 6.19
N THR A 17 -3.24 -11.24 5.24
CA THR A 17 -2.67 -11.59 3.94
C THR A 17 -2.93 -10.48 2.92
N TYR A 18 -1.91 -10.17 2.13
CA TYR A 18 -1.91 -9.25 1.01
C TYR A 18 -1.41 -9.99 -0.23
N HIS A 19 -1.96 -9.71 -1.39
CA HIS A 19 -1.51 -10.27 -2.68
C HIS A 19 -0.50 -9.35 -3.35
N SER A 20 -0.70 -8.04 -3.21
CA SER A 20 0.20 -7.02 -3.75
C SER A 20 1.47 -6.92 -2.92
N ARG A 21 2.61 -7.00 -3.62
CA ARG A 21 3.95 -6.80 -3.03
C ARG A 21 4.48 -5.38 -3.23
N LEU A 22 3.65 -4.49 -3.78
CA LEU A 22 3.99 -3.09 -3.99
C LEU A 22 3.35 -2.21 -2.91
N LEU A 23 4.19 -1.70 -2.01
CA LEU A 23 3.79 -0.71 -1.02
C LEU A 23 3.99 0.69 -1.60
N VAL A 24 2.99 1.56 -1.45
CA VAL A 24 3.04 2.94 -1.97
C VAL A 24 3.04 3.96 -0.83
N GLY A 25 3.59 5.14 -1.08
CA GLY A 25 3.57 6.27 -0.14
C GLY A 25 2.80 7.45 -0.70
N SER A 26 2.09 8.20 0.14
CA SER A 26 1.22 9.30 -0.31
C SER A 26 1.91 10.66 -0.43
N GLY A 27 3.20 10.78 -0.06
CA GLY A 27 3.84 12.08 0.22
C GLY A 27 4.25 12.95 -0.98
N LYS A 28 4.06 12.48 -2.23
CA LYS A 28 4.57 13.17 -3.44
C LYS A 28 3.50 13.46 -4.49
N TYR A 29 2.27 13.02 -4.29
CA TYR A 29 1.17 13.34 -5.18
C TYR A 29 0.72 14.79 -4.98
N LYS A 30 0.25 15.40 -6.06
CA LYS A 30 -0.27 16.77 -6.13
C LYS A 30 -1.48 16.95 -5.21
N ASP A 31 -2.36 15.96 -5.17
CA ASP A 31 -3.59 15.96 -4.39
C ASP A 31 -4.05 14.53 -4.04
N LEU A 32 -5.16 14.44 -3.30
CA LEU A 32 -5.71 13.17 -2.84
C LEU A 32 -6.32 12.34 -3.98
N GLU A 33 -6.79 13.00 -5.04
CA GLU A 33 -7.39 12.29 -6.18
C GLU A 33 -6.29 11.63 -7.01
N GLU A 34 -5.18 12.33 -7.24
CA GLU A 34 -3.99 11.73 -7.86
C GLU A 34 -3.44 10.58 -7.00
N THR A 35 -3.41 10.73 -5.68
CA THR A 35 -3.01 9.64 -4.76
C THR A 35 -3.91 8.42 -4.93
N ARG A 36 -5.24 8.63 -5.00
CA ARG A 36 -6.24 7.56 -5.17
C ARG A 36 -6.03 6.83 -6.50
N LEU A 37 -6.01 7.57 -7.60
CA LEU A 37 -5.83 7.03 -8.94
C LEU A 37 -4.51 6.27 -9.09
N ALA A 38 -3.41 6.81 -8.56
CA ALA A 38 -2.11 6.15 -8.62
C ALA A 38 -2.06 4.87 -7.78
N THR A 39 -2.70 4.86 -6.61
CA THR A 39 -2.79 3.66 -5.75
C THR A 39 -3.61 2.56 -6.43
N GLU A 40 -4.75 2.91 -7.01
CA GLU A 40 -5.62 1.97 -7.72
C GLU A 40 -4.92 1.39 -8.95
N ALA A 41 -4.28 2.24 -9.76
CA ALA A 41 -3.53 1.81 -10.93
C ALA A 41 -2.34 0.91 -10.56
N ALA A 42 -1.71 1.14 -9.41
CA ALA A 42 -0.63 0.31 -8.90
C ALA A 42 -1.09 -1.03 -8.31
N GLY A 43 -2.39 -1.22 -8.07
CA GLY A 43 -2.92 -2.39 -7.36
C GLY A 43 -2.33 -2.52 -5.95
N ALA A 44 -2.00 -1.40 -5.32
CA ALA A 44 -1.36 -1.39 -4.02
C ALA A 44 -2.39 -1.61 -2.90
N GLU A 45 -2.14 -2.57 -2.03
CA GLU A 45 -3.04 -2.88 -0.89
C GLU A 45 -2.58 -2.24 0.43
N ILE A 46 -1.37 -1.65 0.42
CA ILE A 46 -0.75 -1.00 1.58
C ILE A 46 -0.24 0.38 1.15
N ILE A 47 -0.74 1.42 1.84
CA ILE A 47 -0.35 2.81 1.65
C ILE A 47 0.29 3.32 2.94
N THR A 48 1.43 3.99 2.82
CA THR A 48 2.11 4.65 3.93
C THR A 48 1.78 6.13 3.98
N VAL A 49 1.59 6.65 5.20
CA VAL A 49 1.33 8.07 5.46
C VAL A 49 2.32 8.59 6.49
N ALA A 50 2.79 9.81 6.30
CA ALA A 50 3.63 10.50 7.28
C ALA A 50 2.74 11.21 8.30
N ILE A 51 2.74 10.76 9.55
CA ILE A 51 2.03 11.44 10.65
C ILE A 51 2.94 12.55 11.21
N ARG A 52 2.41 13.76 11.34
CA ARG A 52 3.08 14.91 11.93
C ARG A 52 2.24 15.48 13.07
N ARG A 53 2.88 16.10 14.05
CA ARG A 53 2.15 16.84 15.10
C ARG A 53 1.55 18.10 14.49
N THR A 54 0.27 18.32 14.72
CA THR A 54 -0.39 19.60 14.45
C THR A 54 -0.24 20.50 15.68
N ASN A 55 0.21 21.74 15.51
CA ASN A 55 0.20 22.72 16.59
C ASN A 55 -1.24 23.22 16.79
N ILE A 56 -2.00 22.54 17.64
CA ILE A 56 -3.35 22.94 18.02
C ILE A 56 -3.20 23.99 19.14
N GLY A 57 -3.03 25.27 18.79
CA GLY A 57 -2.88 26.34 19.78
C GLY A 57 -2.04 27.58 19.41
N GLN A 58 -1.65 27.74 18.14
CA GLN A 58 -1.19 29.03 17.58
C GLN A 58 -2.11 29.45 16.43
#